data_AF-A0A1V9A5P0-F1
#
_entry.id   AF-A0A1V9A5P0-F1
#
_cell.length_a   1.000
_cell.length_b   1.000
_cell.length_c   1.000
_cell.angle_alpha   90.00
_cell.angle_beta   90.00
_cell.angle_gamma   90.00
#
_symmetry.space_group_name_H-M   'P 1'
#
loop_
_entity.id
_entity.type
_entity.pdbx_description
1 polymer ?
#
loop_
_entity_poly.entity_id
_entity_poly.type
_entity_poly.pdbx_seq_one_letter_code
_entity_poly.pdbx_strand_id
1 'polypeptide(L)' 'MEDRTAAVLTALTGLRHDLDRVVPLLRHGAPPPLQRALAARLIEVGELLDDHADAQAVAGNGHADGMVPGDAEDRDC' A
#
# COMPACT_ATOMS: atom_id res chain seq x y z
N MET A 1 -0.78 -8.22 9.52
CA MET A 1 -0.94 -6.85 9.03
C MET A 1 0.41 -6.12 9.06
N GLU A 2 1.14 -6.20 10.18
CA GLU A 2 2.51 -5.63 10.33
C GLU A 2 3.50 -6.09 9.26
N ASP A 3 3.55 -7.38 8.91
CA ASP A 3 4.47 -7.89 7.87
C ASP A 3 4.21 -7.28 6.49
N ARG A 4 2.94 -7.02 6.14
CA ARG A 4 2.57 -6.35 4.88
C ARG A 4 2.96 -4.87 4.90
N THR A 5 2.74 -4.19 6.01
CA THR A 5 3.17 -2.79 6.17
C THR A 5 4.70 -2.67 6.09
N ALA A 6 5.44 -3.59 6.70
CA ALA A 6 6.91 -3.60 6.63
C ALA A 6 7.41 -3.83 5.19
N ALA A 7 6.76 -4.71 4.42
CA ALA A 7 7.08 -4.95 3.01
C ALA A 7 6.85 -3.68 2.16
N VAL A 8 5.72 -2.99 2.34
CA VAL A 8 5.42 -1.73 1.65
C VAL A 8 6.45 -0.65 1.99
N LEU A 9 6.77 -0.47 3.28
CA LEU A 9 7.76 0.52 3.71
C LEU A 9 9.16 0.23 3.16
N THR A 10 9.53 -1.05 3.07
CA THR A 10 10.79 -1.48 2.46
C THR A 10 10.81 -1.16 0.98
N ALA A 11 9.73 -1.47 0.26
CA ALA A 11 9.59 -1.18 -1.17
C ALA A 11 9.64 0.33 -1.46
N LEU A 12 8.93 1.15 -0.68
CA LEU A 12 8.95 2.61 -0.78
C LEU A 12 10.34 3.21 -0.51
N THR A 13 11.04 2.66 0.50
CA THR A 13 12.40 3.09 0.83
C THR A 13 13.38 2.77 -0.29
N GLY A 14 13.26 1.57 -0.88
CA GLY A 14 14.03 1.17 -2.05
C GLY A 14 13.73 2.06 -3.26
N LEU A 15 12.45 2.33 -3.53
CA LEU A 15 12.03 3.19 -4.64
C LEU A 15 12.59 4.62 -4.50
N ARG A 16 12.58 5.19 -3.29
CA ARG A 16 13.20 6.51 -3.03
C ARG A 16 14.67 6.51 -3.43
N HIS A 17 15.42 5.50 -3.00
CA HIS A 17 16.84 5.38 -3.32
C HIS A 17 17.09 5.23 -4.83
N ASP A 18 16.24 4.47 -5.53
CA ASP A 18 16.33 4.33 -6.99
C ASP A 18 16.01 5.65 -7.70
N LEU A 19 14.98 6.37 -7.25
CA LEU A 19 14.59 7.68 -7.80
C LEU A 19 15.69 8.72 -7.62
N ASP A 20 16.33 8.79 -6.46
CA ASP A 20 17.44 9.72 -6.19
C ASP A 20 18.60 9.53 -7.19
N ARG A 21 18.82 8.30 -7.64
CA ARG A 21 19.86 7.97 -8.64
C ARG A 21 19.40 8.22 -10.07
N VAL A 22 18.14 7.90 -10.39
CA VAL A 22 17.64 7.87 -11.77
C VAL A 22 17.14 9.23 -12.25
N VAL A 23 16.52 10.04 -11.39
CA VAL A 23 15.98 11.36 -11.77
C VAL A 23 17.05 12.28 -12.35
N PRO A 24 18.26 12.39 -11.78
CA PRO A 24 19.33 13.19 -12.40
C PRO A 24 19.67 12.70 -13.82
N LEU A 25 19.72 11.39 -14.06
CA LEU A 25 20.02 10.82 -15.37
C LEU A 25 18.90 11.16 -16.37
N LEU A 26 17.64 11.05 -15.96
CA LEU A 26 16.49 11.40 -16.80
C LEU A 26 16.53 12.85 -17.26
N ARG A 27 16.89 13.78 -16.35
CA ARG A 27 17.05 15.21 -16.69
C ARG A 27 18.09 15.48 -17.77
N HIS A 28 19.09 14.61 -17.91
CA HIS A 28 20.14 14.71 -18.92
C HIS A 28 19.87 13.83 -20.15
N GLY A 29 18.65 13.35 -20.33
CA GLY A 29 18.26 12.53 -21.48
C GLY A 29 18.68 11.07 -21.38
N ALA A 30 18.44 10.44 -20.21
CA ALA A 30 18.74 9.03 -20.02
C ALA A 30 18.14 8.13 -21.11
N PRO A 31 18.81 7.01 -21.45
CA PRO A 31 18.41 6.18 -22.57
C PRO A 31 17.10 5.42 -22.28
N PRO A 32 16.34 5.04 -23.33
CA PRO A 32 15.04 4.36 -23.19
C PRO A 32 15.02 3.12 -22.29
N PRO A 33 16.05 2.25 -22.25
CA PRO A 33 16.08 1.10 -21.34
C PRO A 33 16.00 1.50 -19.86
N LEU A 34 16.66 2.58 -19.47
CA LEU A 34 16.65 3.06 -18.09
C LEU A 34 15.29 3.68 -17.72
N GLN A 35 14.64 4.37 -18.65
CA GLN A 35 13.28 4.86 -18.48
C GLN A 35 12.29 3.71 -18.27
N ARG A 36 12.40 2.65 -19.09
CA ARG A 36 11.56 1.45 -18.98
C ARG A 36 11.79 0.69 -17.67
N ALA A 37 13.04 0.57 -17.23
CA ALA A 37 13.36 -0.06 -15.95
C ALA A 37 12.75 0.70 -14.77
N LEU A 38 12.83 2.03 -14.76
CA LEU A 38 12.16 2.84 -13.75
C LEU A 38 10.64 2.67 -13.80
N ALA A 39 10.04 2.71 -15.00
CA ALA A 39 8.60 2.53 -15.16
C ALA A 39 8.12 1.18 -14.61
N ALA A 40 8.83 0.08 -14.91
CA ALA A 40 8.54 -1.23 -14.36
C ALA A 40 8.60 -1.24 -12.82
N ARG A 41 9.61 -0.58 -12.25
CA ARG A 41 9.76 -0.51 -10.78
C ARG A 41 8.64 0.30 -10.12
N LEU A 42 8.19 1.38 -10.75
CA LEU A 42 7.06 2.19 -10.29
C LEU A 42 5.75 1.39 -10.31
N ILE A 43 5.54 0.57 -11.34
CA ILE A 43 4.36 -0.30 -11.45
C ILE A 43 4.36 -1.33 -10.31
N GLU A 44 5.47 -2.05 -10.11
CA GLU A 44 5.60 -3.08 -9.07
C GLU A 44 5.33 -2.53 -7.66
N VAL A 45 5.89 -1.35 -7.34
CA VAL A 45 5.66 -0.71 -6.04
C VAL A 45 4.23 -0.17 -5.92
N GLY A 46 3.64 0.30 -7.02
CA GLY A 46 2.25 0.72 -7.08
C GLY A 46 1.28 -0.43 -6.80
N GLU A 47 1.46 -1.57 -7.43
CA GLU A 47 0.65 -2.77 -7.19
C GLU A 47 0.71 -3.20 -5.71
N LEU A 48 1.90 -3.17 -5.10
CA LEU A 48 2.05 -3.48 -3.68
C LEU A 48 1.33 -2.48 -2.76
N LEU A 49 1.29 -1.20 -3.13
CA LEU A 49 0.56 -0.16 -2.41
C LEU A 49 -0.96 -0.36 -2.50
N ASP A 50 -1.46 -0.66 -3.70
CA ASP A 50 -2.88 -0.90 -3.95
C ASP A 50 -3.36 -2.13 -3.16
N ASP A 51 -2.61 -3.24 -3.21
CA ASP A 51 -2.87 -4.44 -2.41
C ASP A 51 -2.93 -4.14 -0.90
N HIS A 52 -2.05 -3.24 -0.43
CA HIS A 52 -2.06 -2.82 0.97
C HIS A 52 -3.29 -1.97 1.30
N ALA A 53 -3.65 -1.03 0.43
CA ALA A 53 -4.83 -0.18 0.59
C ALA A 53 -6.12 -1.01 0.64
N ASP A 54 -6.26 -1.99 -0.26
CA ASP A 54 -7.39 -2.92 -0.29
C ASP A 54 -7.45 -3.76 0.99
N ALA A 55 -6.31 -4.28 1.46
CA ALA A 55 -6.26 -5.02 2.72
C ALA A 55 -6.67 -4.17 3.93
N GLN A 56 -6.30 -2.88 3.95
CA GLN A 56 -6.72 -1.94 5.00
C GLN A 56 -8.21 -1.64 4.91
N ALA A 57 -8.76 -1.46 3.71
CA ALA A 57 -10.18 -1.22 3.50
C ALA A 57 -11.03 -2.43 3.96
N VAL A 58 -10.61 -3.66 3.65
CA VAL A 58 -11.28 -4.89 4.12
C VAL A 58 -11.20 -5.02 5.64
N ALA A 59 -10.03 -4.73 6.24
CA ALA A 59 -9.88 -4.78 7.69
C ALA A 59 -10.70 -3.69 8.41
N GLY A 60 -10.79 -2.50 7.84
CA GLY A 60 -11.58 -1.38 8.37
C GLY A 60 -13.09 -1.60 8.27
N ASN A 61 -13.57 -2.26 7.21
CA ASN A 61 -14.98 -2.61 7.04
C ASN A 61 -15.40 -3.86 7.83
N GLY A 62 -14.44 -4.70 8.26
CA GLY A 62 -14.69 -5.92 9.04
C GLY A 62 -15.02 -5.72 10.53
N HIS A 63 -15.05 -4.47 11.03
CA HIS A 63 -15.38 -4.15 12.44
C HIS A 63 -16.69 -3.36 12.62
N ALA A 64 -17.48 -3.14 11.54
CA ALA A 64 -18.74 -2.39 11.63
C ALA A 64 -20.01 -3.25 11.70
N ASP A 65 -19.95 -4.56 11.40
CA ASP A 65 -21.13 -5.46 11.44
C ASP A 65 -21.16 -6.40 12.66
N GLY A 66 -20.55 -5.94 13.75
CA GLY A 66 -20.58 -6.59 15.06
C GLY A 66 -21.53 -5.92 16.06
N MET A 67 -22.63 -5.30 15.62
CA MET A 67 -23.71 -5.00 16.56
C MET A 67 -24.51 -6.30 16.76
N VAL A 68 -24.14 -7.04 17.79
CA VAL A 68 -25.00 -8.09 18.37
C VAL A 68 -26.26 -7.38 18.90
N PRO A 69 -27.48 -7.60 18.35
CA PRO A 69 -28.69 -7.20 19.03
C PRO A 69 -28.99 -8.28 20.05
N GLY A 70 -28.33 -8.20 21.18
CA GLY A 70 -28.50 -9.10 22.31
C GLY A 70 -28.25 -8.32 23.57
N ASP A 71 -29.24 -7.51 23.96
CA ASP A 71 -29.65 -7.27 25.34
C ASP A 71 -30.92 -6.42 25.30
N ALA A 72 -32.05 -7.08 25.06
CA ALA A 72 -33.35 -6.65 25.57
C ALA A 72 -33.72 -7.64 26.69
N GLU A 73 -32.89 -7.69 27.73
CA GLU A 73 -33.36 -8.05 29.06
C GLU A 73 -34.16 -6.86 29.58
N ASP A 74 -35.44 -6.76 29.18
CA ASP A 74 -36.41 -5.95 29.89
C ASP A 74 -37.21 -6.89 30.81
N ARG A 75 -36.66 -7.04 32.01
CA ARG A 75 -37.30 -7.68 33.14
C ARG A 75 -37.81 -6.57 34.06
N ASP A 76 -39.10 -6.67 34.40
CA ASP A 76 -39.85 -5.97 35.45
C ASP A 76 -40.53 -4.62 35.12
N CYS A 77 -41.81 -4.70 34.68
CA CYS A 77 -43.00 -4.23 35.41
C CYS A 77 -44.31 -4.69 34.71
#